data_AF-A0A7S2C551-F1
#
_entry.id   AF-A0A7S2C551-F1
#
_cell.length_a   1.000
_cell.length_b   1.000
_cell.length_c   1.000
_cell.angle_alpha   90.00
_cell.angle_beta   90.00
_cell.angle_gamma   90.00
#
_symmetry.space_group_name_H-M   'P 1'
#
loop_
_entity.id
_entity.type
_entity.pdbx_description
1 polymer ?
#
loop_
_entity_poly.entity_id
_entity_poly.type
_entity_poly.pdbx_seq_one_letter_code
_entity_poly.pdbx_strand_id
1 'polypeptide(L)'
;RGLACCHTVTSLADGTLVGNQVEVSMVRTVGWHLSGDAVTSPGDGQTSLQAVKKLDFDTSRMTSGVVVRCQQTGRLEVFVKGSYEQIQKISVSDSVPEDYEATTRLCARNG
;
A
#
# COMPACT_ATOMS: atom_id res chain seq x y z
N ARG A 1 -0.36 5.80 -3.88
CA ARG A 1 1.04 5.40 -3.63
C ARG A 1 1.09 4.16 -2.73
N GLY A 2 0.76 4.25 -1.44
CA GLY A 2 0.83 3.09 -0.51
C GLY A 2 0.09 1.83 -0.98
N LEU A 3 -1.20 1.93 -1.31
CA LEU A 3 -1.98 0.79 -1.83
C LEU A 3 -1.50 0.27 -3.19
N ALA A 4 -0.83 1.11 -3.99
CA ALA A 4 -0.25 0.71 -5.27
C ALA A 4 1.08 -0.05 -5.10
N CYS A 5 1.79 0.14 -3.99
CA CYS A 5 3.10 -0.48 -3.78
C CYS A 5 3.06 -1.64 -2.78
N CYS A 6 2.18 -1.55 -1.77
CA CYS A 6 2.13 -2.43 -0.61
C CYS A 6 1.06 -3.51 -0.77
N HIS A 7 1.29 -4.42 -1.71
CA HIS A 7 0.41 -5.54 -2.03
C HIS A 7 1.21 -6.75 -2.51
N THR A 8 0.51 -7.87 -2.67
CA THR A 8 1.02 -9.13 -3.23
C THR A 8 0.50 -9.40 -4.65
N VAL A 9 -0.38 -8.54 -5.17
CA VAL A 9 -0.92 -8.61 -6.54
C VAL A 9 0.20 -8.61 -7.58
N THR A 10 0.04 -9.44 -8.61
CA THR A 10 0.93 -9.53 -9.79
C THR A 10 0.11 -9.24 -11.05
N SER A 11 0.73 -8.63 -12.07
CA SER A 11 0.13 -8.50 -13.40
C SER A 11 0.64 -9.60 -14.33
N LEU A 12 -0.27 -10.28 -15.01
CA LEU A 12 0.05 -11.15 -16.14
C LEU A 12 0.39 -10.33 -17.39
N ALA A 13 0.90 -11.00 -18.43
CA ALA A 13 1.32 -10.36 -19.69
C ALA A 13 0.16 -9.68 -20.45
N ASP A 14 -1.08 -10.12 -20.22
CA ASP A 14 -2.31 -9.55 -20.78
C ASP A 14 -2.87 -8.38 -19.94
N GLY A 15 -2.17 -7.98 -18.86
CA GLY A 15 -2.63 -6.95 -17.92
C GLY A 15 -3.60 -7.46 -16.86
N THR A 16 -3.92 -8.75 -16.83
CA THR A 16 -4.78 -9.33 -15.80
C THR A 16 -4.08 -9.31 -14.44
N LEU A 17 -4.73 -8.69 -13.46
CA LEU A 17 -4.27 -8.67 -12.07
C LEU A 17 -4.66 -9.96 -11.33
N VAL A 18 -3.69 -10.60 -10.69
CA VAL A 18 -3.84 -11.86 -9.95
C VAL A 18 -3.37 -11.68 -8.51
N GLY A 19 -4.17 -12.15 -7.55
CA GLY A 19 -3.87 -12.08 -6.12
C GLY A 19 -5.12 -12.22 -5.26
N ASN A 20 -5.01 -11.89 -3.97
CA ASN A 20 -6.17 -11.77 -3.08
C ASN A 20 -7.16 -10.73 -3.65
N GLN A 21 -8.46 -11.07 -3.70
CA GLN A 21 -9.48 -10.23 -4.35
C GLN A 21 -9.61 -8.82 -3.73
N VAL A 22 -9.41 -8.70 -2.42
CA VAL A 22 -9.42 -7.41 -1.74
C VAL A 22 -8.25 -6.56 -2.22
N GLU A 23 -7.05 -7.14 -2.33
CA GLU A 23 -5.88 -6.41 -2.83
C GLU A 23 -5.99 -6.08 -4.32
N VAL A 24 -6.53 -6.99 -5.14
CA VAL A 24 -6.82 -6.71 -6.56
C VAL A 24 -7.77 -5.52 -6.68
N SER A 25 -8.83 -5.48 -5.86
CA SER A 25 -9.74 -4.33 -5.81
C SER A 25 -9.01 -3.04 -5.41
N MET A 26 -8.23 -3.06 -4.32
CA MET A 26 -7.44 -1.91 -3.88
C MET A 26 -6.53 -1.36 -4.98
N VAL A 27 -5.79 -2.24 -5.67
CA VAL A 27 -4.87 -1.88 -6.76
C VAL A 27 -5.63 -1.30 -7.95
N ARG A 28 -6.76 -1.90 -8.34
CA ARG A 28 -7.61 -1.35 -9.41
C ARG A 28 -8.14 0.03 -9.05
N THR A 29 -8.61 0.23 -7.82
CA THR A 29 -9.20 1.50 -7.37
C THR A 29 -8.20 2.65 -7.39
N VAL A 30 -6.93 2.41 -7.06
CA VAL A 30 -5.94 3.50 -7.05
C VAL A 30 -5.51 3.95 -8.45
N GLY A 31 -5.71 3.13 -9.49
CA GLY A 31 -5.46 3.50 -10.88
C GLY A 31 -3.98 3.66 -11.26
N TRP A 32 -3.06 3.18 -10.44
CA TRP A 32 -1.62 3.15 -10.77
C TRP A 32 -1.33 2.01 -11.75
N HIS A 33 -0.37 2.22 -12.65
CA HIS A 33 0.05 1.18 -13.59
C HIS A 33 1.13 0.30 -12.96
N LEU A 34 0.95 -1.02 -12.98
CA LEU A 34 1.88 -2.00 -12.42
C LEU A 34 2.74 -2.61 -13.54
N SER A 35 4.05 -2.61 -13.36
CA SER A 35 5.00 -3.25 -14.27
C SER A 35 6.09 -3.95 -13.48
N GLY A 36 5.94 -5.27 -13.29
CA GLY A 36 6.82 -6.06 -12.41
C GLY A 36 6.80 -5.52 -10.98
N ASP A 37 7.96 -5.11 -10.48
CA ASP A 37 8.13 -4.52 -9.15
C ASP A 37 8.06 -2.98 -9.15
N ALA A 38 7.76 -2.35 -10.29
CA ALA A 38 7.59 -0.91 -10.41
C ALA A 38 6.11 -0.52 -10.51
N VAL A 39 5.76 0.64 -9.96
CA VAL A 39 4.46 1.27 -10.20
C VAL A 39 4.59 2.73 -10.63
N THR A 40 3.77 3.11 -11.60
CA THR A 40 3.77 4.44 -12.20
C THR A 40 2.47 5.18 -11.89
N SER A 41 2.57 6.47 -11.57
CA SER A 41 1.43 7.31 -11.22
C SER A 41 0.43 7.44 -12.37
N PRO A 42 -0.88 7.51 -12.07
CA PRO A 42 -1.90 7.82 -13.07
C PRO A 42 -1.66 9.22 -13.67
N GLY A 43 -2.08 9.42 -14.92
CA GLY A 43 -1.96 10.70 -15.62
C GLY A 43 -0.65 10.82 -16.40
N ASP A 44 0.20 11.78 -16.00
CA ASP A 44 1.43 12.15 -16.72
C ASP A 44 2.60 11.16 -16.57
N GLY A 45 2.42 10.11 -15.74
CA GLY A 45 3.41 9.07 -15.50
C GLY A 45 4.70 9.58 -14.86
N GLN A 46 4.74 10.79 -14.32
CA GLN A 46 5.98 11.42 -13.87
C GLN A 46 6.56 10.80 -12.61
N THR A 47 5.75 10.08 -11.81
CA THR A 47 6.23 9.39 -10.62
C THR A 47 6.33 7.89 -10.88
N SER A 48 7.53 7.34 -10.73
CA SER A 48 7.78 5.90 -10.78
C SER A 48 8.37 5.46 -9.44
N LEU A 49 7.79 4.42 -8.85
CA LEU A 49 8.23 3.83 -7.60
C LEU A 49 8.65 2.38 -7.84
N GLN A 50 9.91 2.10 -7.58
CA GLN A 50 10.47 0.75 -7.67
C GLN A 50 10.46 0.10 -6.29
N ALA A 51 9.81 -1.05 -6.12
CA ALA A 51 9.95 -1.84 -4.92
C ALA A 51 11.40 -2.34 -4.80
N VAL A 52 12.03 -2.02 -3.67
CA VAL A 52 13.41 -2.41 -3.32
C VAL A 52 13.39 -3.61 -2.39
N LYS A 53 12.42 -3.66 -1.48
CA LYS A 53 12.25 -4.77 -0.54
C LYS A 53 10.78 -4.92 -0.15
N LYS A 54 10.21 -6.09 -0.39
CA LYS A 54 8.92 -6.48 0.17
C LYS A 54 9.13 -6.91 1.63
N LEU A 55 8.24 -6.46 2.50
CA LEU A 55 8.19 -6.86 3.90
C LEU A 55 6.96 -7.74 4.04
N ASP A 56 7.18 -9.05 4.08
CA ASP A 56 6.10 -10.02 4.17
C ASP A 56 5.25 -9.80 5.41
N PHE A 57 4.02 -10.35 5.36
CA PHE A 57 3.12 -10.28 6.50
C PHE A 57 3.73 -11.01 7.70
N ASP A 58 3.88 -10.26 8.79
CA ASP A 58 4.43 -10.75 10.05
C ASP A 58 3.27 -11.03 11.01
N THR A 59 3.12 -12.29 11.43
CA THR A 59 2.00 -12.71 12.30
C THR A 59 2.11 -12.17 13.72
N SER A 60 3.30 -11.76 14.17
CA SER A 60 3.48 -11.15 15.49
C SER A 60 3.09 -9.67 15.50
N ARG A 61 3.40 -8.96 14.40
CA ARG A 61 3.10 -7.52 14.25
C ARG A 61 1.75 -7.28 13.56
N MET A 62 1.20 -8.28 12.89
CA MET A 62 -0.03 -8.20 12.09
C MET A 62 0.04 -7.09 11.02
N THR A 63 1.22 -6.92 10.44
CA THR A 63 1.50 -5.90 9.40
C THR A 63 2.32 -6.50 8.26
N SER A 64 2.14 -5.96 7.06
CA SER A 64 3.06 -6.10 5.93
C SER A 64 3.55 -4.73 5.47
N GLY A 65 4.52 -4.69 4.55
CA GLY A 65 5.05 -3.44 4.05
C GLY A 65 5.87 -3.57 2.79
N VAL A 66 6.37 -2.42 2.32
CA VAL A 66 7.30 -2.34 1.19
C VAL A 66 8.21 -1.13 1.36
N VAL A 67 9.48 -1.31 1.02
CA VAL A 67 10.43 -0.22 0.81
C VAL A 67 10.45 0.07 -0.68
N VAL A 68 10.17 1.31 -1.07
CA VAL A 68 10.22 1.76 -2.46
C VAL A 68 11.25 2.84 -2.66
N ARG A 69 11.78 2.93 -3.89
CA ARG A 69 12.61 4.02 -4.36
C ARG A 69 11.87 4.83 -5.41
N CYS A 70 11.73 6.14 -5.20
CA CYS A 70 11.32 7.06 -6.25
C CYS A 70 12.45 7.15 -7.28
N GLN A 71 12.16 6.79 -8.53
CA GLN A 71 13.19 6.74 -9.57
C GLN A 71 13.66 8.15 -9.98
N GLN A 72 12.80 9.15 -9.84
CA GLN A 72 13.11 10.54 -10.20
C GLN A 72 14.05 11.21 -9.19
N THR A 73 13.87 10.93 -7.90
CA THR A 73 14.59 11.63 -6.82
C THR A 73 15.61 10.74 -6.09
N GLY A 74 15.56 9.42 -6.31
CA GLY A 74 16.34 8.44 -5.56
C GLY A 74 15.87 8.21 -4.11
N ARG A 75 14.89 8.99 -3.62
CA ARG A 75 14.38 8.92 -2.24
C ARG A 75 13.76 7.56 -1.94
N LEU A 76 14.05 7.03 -0.75
CA LEU A 76 13.40 5.85 -0.22
C LEU A 76 12.19 6.23 0.64
N GLU A 77 11.11 5.48 0.46
CA GLU A 77 9.89 5.57 1.26
C GLU A 77 9.48 4.17 1.73
N VAL A 78 8.89 4.08 2.92
CA VAL A 78 8.36 2.82 3.45
C VAL A 78 6.86 2.97 3.59
N PHE A 79 6.11 2.02 3.01
CA PHE A 79 4.68 1.89 3.22
C PHE A 79 4.41 0.66 4.08
N VAL A 80 3.57 0.80 5.09
CA VAL A 80 3.18 -0.27 6.01
C VAL A 80 1.66 -0.38 6.01
N LYS A 81 1.14 -1.60 5.96
CA LYS A 81 -0.29 -1.92 5.97
C LYS A 81 -0.58 -2.95 7.07
N GLY A 82 -1.66 -2.75 7.80
CA GLY A 82 -2.14 -3.63 8.88
C GLY A 82 -3.56 -3.25 9.26
N SER A 83 -4.07 -3.81 10.36
CA SER A 83 -5.33 -3.33 10.93
C SER A 83 -5.18 -1.88 11.41
N TYR A 84 -6.29 -1.14 11.50
CA TYR A 84 -6.23 0.26 11.93
C TYR A 84 -5.69 0.37 13.37
N GLU A 85 -5.98 -0.59 14.25
CA GLU A 85 -5.44 -0.63 15.60
C GLU A 85 -3.92 -0.83 15.61
N GLN A 86 -3.40 -1.71 14.75
CA GLN A 86 -1.96 -1.95 14.67
C GLN A 86 -1.22 -0.76 14.08
N ILE A 87 -1.78 -0.11 13.04
CA ILE A 87 -1.18 1.09 12.46
C ILE A 87 -1.17 2.23 13.47
N GLN A 88 -2.27 2.44 14.21
CA GLN A 88 -2.31 3.43 15.29
C GLN A 88 -1.25 3.16 16.35
N LYS A 89 -1.10 1.90 16.78
CA LYS A 89 -0.14 1.48 17.81
C LYS A 89 1.32 1.76 17.45
N ILE A 90 1.69 1.65 16.17
CA ILE A 90 3.07 1.87 15.70
C ILE A 90 3.32 3.30 15.20
N SER A 91 2.28 4.12 15.12
CA SER A 91 2.38 5.50 14.67
C SER A 91 2.85 6.42 15.80
N VAL A 92 3.53 7.51 15.45
CA VAL A 92 3.83 8.59 16.39
C VAL A 92 2.49 9.19 16.83
N SER A 93 2.25 9.33 18.14
CA SER A 93 0.95 9.74 18.67
C SER A 93 0.43 11.04 18.05
N ASP A 94 1.29 12.06 17.93
CA ASP A 94 0.93 13.37 17.35
C ASP A 94 0.69 13.35 15.83
N SER A 95 0.95 12.22 15.16
CA SER A 95 0.66 12.03 13.72
C SER A 95 -0.68 11.35 13.45
N VAL A 96 -1.32 10.80 14.48
CA VAL A 96 -2.62 10.13 14.36
C VAL A 96 -3.72 11.18 14.44
N PRO A 97 -4.63 11.26 13.45
CA PRO A 97 -5.77 12.18 13.50
C PRO A 97 -6.66 11.93 14.72
N GLU A 98 -7.21 13.00 15.32
CA GLU A 98 -8.09 12.90 16.51
C GLU A 98 -9.31 12.00 16.28
N ASP A 99 -9.84 11.97 15.05
CA ASP A 99 -11.03 11.20 14.66
C ASP A 99 -10.70 9.79 14.14
N TYR A 100 -9.43 9.38 14.13
CA TYR A 100 -8.97 8.13 13.52
C TYR A 100 -9.75 6.91 14.01
N GLU A 101 -9.84 6.72 15.33
CA GLU A 101 -10.51 5.57 15.95
C GLU A 101 -12.03 5.58 15.73
N ALA A 102 -12.66 6.76 15.76
CA ALA A 102 -14.09 6.89 15.54
C ALA A 102 -14.46 6.54 14.08
N THR A 103 -13.72 7.10 13.13
CA THR A 103 -13.91 6.87 11.69
C THR A 103 -13.66 5.41 11.32
N THR A 104 -12.56 4.81 11.79
CA THR A 104 -12.24 3.41 11.46
C THR A 104 -13.22 2.43 12.08
N ARG A 105 -13.69 2.66 13.32
CA ARG A 105 -14.74 1.83 13.94
C ARG A 105 -16.07 1.92 13.21
N LEU A 106 -16.46 3.11 12.74
CA LEU A 106 -17.67 3.29 11.96
C LEU A 106 -17.59 2.48 10.65
N CYS A 107 -16.47 2.57 9.93
CA CYS A 107 -16.24 1.78 8.72
C CYS A 107 -16.24 0.27 9.00
N ALA A 108 -15.61 -0.18 10.09
CA ALA A 108 -15.56 -1.59 10.47
C ALA A 108 -16.94 -2.16 10.83
N ARG A 109 -17.82 -1.36 11.45
CA ARG A 109 -19.21 -1.74 11.76
C ARG A 109 -20.10 -1.82 10.53
N ASN A 110 -19.82 -1.00 9.52
CA ASN A 110 -20.56 -0.94 8.27
C ASN A 110 -20.01 -1.90 7.19
N GLY A 111 -19.05 -2.75 7.57
CA GLY A 111 -18.39 -3.73 6.70
C GLY A 111 -19.26 -4.94 6.37
#